data_AF-A0A959KRP7-F1
#
_entry.id   AF-A0A959KRP7-F1
#
_cell.length_a   1.000
_cell.length_b   1.000
_cell.length_c   1.000
_cell.angle_alpha   90.00
_cell.angle_beta   90.00
_cell.angle_gamma   90.00
#
_symmetry.space_group_name_H-M   'P 1'
#
loop_
_entity.id
_entity.type
_entity.pdbx_description
1 polymer ?
#
loop_
_entity_poly.entity_id
_entity_poly.type
_entity_poly.pdbx_seq_one_letter_code
_entity_poly.pdbx_strand_id
1 'polypeptide(L)'
;ADHTLDNLIANGDISELIGVFVRPNDRNSEYAGAERVQYRQFFVEELVPYIDANYRTVDDPARRAVLGASFGGNISALISFNHPDLFGLCGLHSGAFWPNSYETNGVVLDGPAKEIRVASVWGSYEGSLSGNMTMVGDELLLQGYDLYSNEYPEGHSWGLWRATLDELLIFFFPPGLTPAPEVVPTASSLVLFPNPARERVTLDRTSFQGEVVLLNAFGQEVLRTELQGPELELPPRLAPGLYWLLIAEEGRQRAVGRL
;
A
#
# COMPACT_ATOMS: atom_id res chain seq x y z
N ALA A 1 19.14 3.32 11.34
CA ALA A 1 18.86 2.31 10.30
C ALA A 1 19.92 1.21 10.31
N ASP A 2 21.13 1.50 10.79
CA ASP A 2 22.36 0.70 10.62
C ASP A 2 22.34 -0.77 11.07
N HIS A 3 21.30 -1.26 11.76
CA HIS A 3 21.18 -2.68 12.10
C HIS A 3 19.82 -3.30 11.76
N THR A 4 18.86 -2.56 11.20
CA THR A 4 17.51 -3.11 10.96
C THR A 4 17.57 -4.24 9.93
N LEU A 5 18.24 -4.02 8.80
CA LEU A 5 18.39 -5.05 7.76
C LEU A 5 19.16 -6.26 8.29
N ASP A 6 20.33 -6.03 8.90
CA ASP A 6 21.17 -7.10 9.44
C ASP A 6 20.43 -7.93 10.48
N ASN A 7 19.68 -7.30 11.38
CA ASN A 7 18.92 -8.00 12.42
C ASN A 7 17.80 -8.85 11.82
N LEU A 8 17.02 -8.30 10.88
CA LEU A 8 15.92 -9.03 10.23
C LEU A 8 16.45 -10.22 9.42
N ILE A 9 17.57 -10.06 8.71
CA ILE A 9 18.21 -11.14 7.96
C ILE A 9 18.77 -12.20 8.92
N ALA A 10 19.49 -11.78 9.97
CA ALA A 10 20.09 -12.70 10.94
C ALA A 10 19.04 -13.51 11.72
N ASN A 11 17.87 -12.92 11.99
CA ASN A 11 16.74 -13.59 12.63
C ASN A 11 15.95 -14.48 11.67
N GLY A 12 16.13 -14.33 10.34
CA GLY A 12 15.32 -15.00 9.33
C GLY A 12 13.92 -14.41 9.18
N ASP A 13 13.71 -13.16 9.59
CA ASP A 13 12.44 -12.44 9.44
C ASP A 13 12.24 -11.94 7.99
N ILE A 14 13.33 -11.75 7.24
CA ILE A 14 13.32 -11.41 5.81
C ILE A 14 14.34 -12.22 5.01
N SER A 15 14.10 -12.36 3.70
CA SER A 15 15.08 -12.89 2.74
C SER A 15 16.28 -11.95 2.59
N GLU A 16 17.47 -12.51 2.32
CA GLU A 16 18.67 -11.72 2.01
C GLU A 16 18.42 -10.78 0.82
N LEU A 17 18.87 -9.53 0.94
CA LEU A 17 18.62 -8.49 -0.06
C LEU A 17 19.81 -7.55 -0.22
N ILE A 18 19.80 -6.77 -1.30
CA ILE A 18 20.73 -5.67 -1.53
C ILE A 18 20.00 -4.36 -1.21
N GLY A 19 20.51 -3.60 -0.23
CA GLY A 19 20.01 -2.26 0.08
C GLY A 19 20.76 -1.18 -0.70
N VAL A 20 20.04 -0.36 -1.48
CA VAL A 20 20.61 0.77 -2.23
C VAL A 20 20.07 2.08 -1.67
N PHE A 21 20.93 2.87 -1.03
CA PHE A 21 20.55 4.14 -0.40
C PHE A 21 20.90 5.31 -1.31
N VAL A 22 19.91 5.82 -2.04
CA VAL A 22 20.08 6.93 -2.99
C VAL A 22 19.87 8.26 -2.28
N ARG A 23 20.86 9.15 -2.37
CA ARG A 23 20.79 10.50 -1.81
C ARG A 23 20.44 11.50 -2.91
N PRO A 24 19.41 12.35 -2.73
CA PRO A 24 19.12 13.45 -3.64
C PRO A 24 20.16 14.58 -3.51
N ASN A 25 20.40 15.29 -4.59
CA ASN A 25 21.15 16.55 -4.60
C ASN A 25 20.30 17.71 -4.07
N ASP A 26 19.09 17.87 -4.62
CA ASP A 26 18.05 18.78 -4.17
C ASP A 26 16.74 18.01 -4.00
N ARG A 27 16.50 17.55 -2.77
CA ARG A 27 15.32 16.77 -2.41
C ARG A 27 14.01 17.44 -2.82
N ASN A 28 13.90 18.76 -2.75
CA ASN A 28 12.63 19.44 -3.06
C ASN A 28 12.40 19.48 -4.56
N SER A 29 13.44 19.80 -5.33
CA SER A 29 13.36 19.82 -6.80
C SER A 29 13.17 18.41 -7.37
N GLU A 30 13.96 17.44 -6.91
CA GLU A 30 14.01 16.07 -7.41
C GLU A 30 12.81 15.23 -6.96
N TYR A 31 12.25 15.44 -5.77
CA TYR A 31 11.13 14.60 -5.31
C TYR A 31 9.77 15.23 -5.58
N ALA A 32 9.70 16.57 -5.57
CA ALA A 32 8.43 17.30 -5.55
C ALA A 32 8.37 18.46 -6.56
N GLY A 33 9.46 18.76 -7.25
CA GLY A 33 9.63 19.95 -8.07
C GLY A 33 9.78 19.66 -9.56
N ALA A 34 10.63 20.45 -10.19
CA ALA A 34 10.82 20.46 -11.64
C ALA A 34 11.69 19.30 -12.15
N GLU A 35 12.57 18.76 -11.30
CA GLU A 35 13.52 17.71 -11.68
C GLU A 35 13.00 16.29 -11.40
N ARG A 36 11.73 16.17 -10.96
CA ARG A 36 11.15 14.88 -10.60
C ARG A 36 11.18 13.86 -11.74
N VAL A 37 10.94 14.31 -12.98
CA VAL A 37 10.87 13.42 -14.14
C VAL A 37 12.24 12.82 -14.41
N GLN A 38 13.27 13.67 -14.39
CA GLN A 38 14.67 13.29 -14.55
C GLN A 38 15.12 12.37 -13.41
N TYR A 39 14.72 12.66 -12.18
CA TYR A 39 15.04 11.81 -11.03
C TYR A 39 14.45 10.41 -11.17
N ARG A 40 13.21 10.27 -11.68
CA ARG A 40 12.62 8.96 -11.97
C ARG A 40 13.32 8.25 -13.13
N GLN A 41 13.64 8.97 -14.19
CA GLN A 41 14.38 8.42 -15.34
C GLN A 41 15.75 7.89 -14.92
N PHE A 42 16.46 8.60 -14.04
CA PHE A 42 17.72 8.14 -13.47
C PHE A 42 17.58 6.73 -12.82
N PHE A 43 16.48 6.44 -12.13
CA PHE A 43 16.27 5.11 -11.54
C PHE A 43 16.21 4.01 -12.61
N VAL A 44 15.53 4.29 -13.72
CA VAL A 44 15.18 3.35 -14.78
C VAL A 44 16.33 3.17 -15.78
N GLU A 45 16.94 4.27 -16.19
CA GLU A 45 17.88 4.31 -17.31
C GLU A 45 19.34 4.16 -16.85
N GLU A 46 19.63 4.46 -15.57
CA GLU A 46 21.01 4.48 -15.07
C GLU A 46 21.18 3.58 -13.83
N LEU A 47 20.41 3.82 -12.76
CA LEU A 47 20.63 3.17 -11.47
C LEU A 47 20.38 1.66 -11.52
N VAL A 48 19.19 1.23 -11.94
CA VAL A 48 18.85 -0.21 -12.00
C VAL A 48 19.81 -0.96 -12.93
N PRO A 49 20.05 -0.50 -14.18
CA PRO A 49 21.04 -1.13 -15.06
C PRO A 49 22.45 -1.22 -14.45
N TYR A 50 22.89 -0.17 -13.76
CA TYR A 50 24.21 -0.18 -13.10
C TYR A 50 24.27 -1.21 -11.97
N ILE A 51 23.25 -1.26 -11.10
CA ILE A 51 23.22 -2.21 -9.98
C ILE A 51 23.13 -3.65 -10.49
N ASP A 52 22.26 -3.93 -11.46
CA ASP A 52 22.08 -5.27 -12.04
C ASP A 52 23.35 -5.75 -12.78
N ALA A 53 24.13 -4.85 -13.37
CA ALA A 53 25.39 -5.20 -14.03
C ALA A 53 26.55 -5.46 -13.06
N ASN A 54 26.52 -4.88 -11.86
CA ASN A 54 27.66 -4.91 -10.92
C ASN A 54 27.43 -5.79 -9.68
N TYR A 55 26.18 -6.20 -9.42
CA TYR A 55 25.80 -7.02 -8.27
C TYR A 55 24.92 -8.19 -8.69
N ARG A 56 24.84 -9.22 -7.85
CA ARG A 56 23.97 -10.38 -8.09
C ARG A 56 22.54 -10.06 -7.68
N THR A 57 21.83 -9.33 -8.53
CA THR A 57 20.41 -9.02 -8.34
C THR A 57 19.52 -10.11 -8.92
N VAL A 58 18.23 -10.06 -8.58
CA VAL A 58 17.19 -10.87 -9.21
C VAL A 58 16.41 -9.96 -10.15
N ASP A 59 16.39 -10.31 -11.44
CA ASP A 59 15.64 -9.59 -12.46
C ASP A 59 14.16 -10.00 -12.44
N ASP A 60 13.47 -9.62 -11.35
CA ASP A 60 12.06 -9.90 -11.09
C ASP A 60 11.45 -8.68 -10.37
N PRO A 61 10.47 -7.99 -10.98
CA PRO A 61 9.86 -6.80 -10.38
C PRO A 61 9.19 -7.10 -9.05
N ALA A 62 8.64 -8.31 -8.88
CA ALA A 62 8.03 -8.74 -7.62
C ALA A 62 9.05 -8.91 -6.47
N ARG A 63 10.36 -8.77 -6.76
CA ARG A 63 11.46 -8.83 -5.80
C ARG A 63 12.26 -7.53 -5.72
N ARG A 64 11.78 -6.44 -6.33
CA ARG A 64 12.46 -5.14 -6.30
C ARG A 64 11.55 -4.07 -5.71
N ALA A 65 11.99 -3.51 -4.58
CA ALA A 65 11.27 -2.47 -3.87
C ALA A 65 11.87 -1.08 -4.07
N VAL A 66 11.00 -0.08 -4.16
CA VAL A 66 11.34 1.33 -3.98
C VAL A 66 10.47 1.89 -2.86
N LEU A 67 11.10 2.54 -1.88
CA LEU A 67 10.40 3.08 -0.73
C LEU A 67 11.05 4.36 -0.22
N GLY A 68 10.26 5.22 0.40
CA GLY A 68 10.76 6.47 0.96
C GLY A 68 9.77 7.16 1.89
N ALA A 69 10.29 8.16 2.61
CA ALA A 69 9.53 8.92 3.58
C ALA A 69 9.12 10.32 3.08
N SER A 70 7.89 10.74 3.33
CA SER A 70 7.37 12.07 2.96
C SER A 70 7.40 12.27 1.44
N PHE A 71 8.10 13.30 0.91
CA PHE A 71 8.34 13.40 -0.54
C PHE A 71 9.07 12.19 -1.11
N GLY A 72 9.84 11.47 -0.29
CA GLY A 72 10.42 10.18 -0.66
C GLY A 72 9.36 9.13 -0.95
N GLY A 73 8.24 9.13 -0.21
CA GLY A 73 7.10 8.25 -0.50
C GLY A 73 6.39 8.69 -1.79
N ASN A 74 6.25 9.99 -2.01
CA ASN A 74 5.69 10.52 -3.27
C ASN A 74 6.50 10.09 -4.51
N ILE A 75 7.82 10.30 -4.50
CA ILE A 75 8.66 9.93 -5.63
C ILE A 75 8.75 8.40 -5.79
N SER A 76 8.73 7.63 -4.68
CA SER A 76 8.68 6.16 -4.74
C SER A 76 7.41 5.64 -5.40
N ALA A 77 6.25 6.22 -5.07
CA ALA A 77 4.98 5.90 -5.73
C ALA A 77 5.07 6.18 -7.24
N LEU A 78 5.58 7.35 -7.63
CA LEU A 78 5.73 7.72 -9.02
C LEU A 78 6.73 6.83 -9.77
N ILE A 79 7.79 6.34 -9.13
CA ILE A 79 8.73 5.39 -9.74
C ILE A 79 8.04 4.05 -9.97
N SER A 80 7.46 3.46 -8.92
CA SER A 80 6.89 2.11 -8.99
C SER A 80 5.65 2.04 -9.89
N PHE A 81 4.71 2.98 -9.78
CA PHE A 81 3.47 2.91 -10.57
C PHE A 81 3.67 3.25 -12.06
N ASN A 82 4.70 4.02 -12.41
CA ASN A 82 5.06 4.24 -13.82
C ASN A 82 5.94 3.11 -14.38
N HIS A 83 6.69 2.40 -13.54
CA HIS A 83 7.58 1.31 -13.92
C HIS A 83 7.33 0.03 -13.10
N PRO A 84 6.10 -0.53 -13.15
CA PRO A 84 5.79 -1.79 -12.46
C PRO A 84 6.60 -2.97 -13.01
N ASP A 85 7.11 -2.86 -14.23
CA ASP A 85 8.03 -3.78 -14.89
C ASP A 85 9.44 -3.76 -14.30
N LEU A 86 9.76 -2.83 -13.41
CA LEU A 86 11.03 -2.78 -12.69
C LEU A 86 10.85 -2.87 -11.18
N PHE A 87 9.85 -2.18 -10.63
CA PHE A 87 9.59 -2.06 -9.20
C PHE A 87 8.16 -2.50 -8.87
N GLY A 88 7.96 -3.80 -8.64
CA GLY A 88 6.68 -4.38 -8.24
C GLY A 88 6.36 -4.21 -6.75
N LEU A 89 7.24 -3.59 -5.95
CA LEU A 89 7.03 -3.37 -4.53
C LEU A 89 7.19 -1.88 -4.19
N CYS A 90 6.17 -1.25 -3.61
CA CYS A 90 6.12 0.20 -3.37
C CYS A 90 5.90 0.53 -1.89
N GLY A 91 6.88 1.15 -1.23
CA GLY A 91 6.83 1.50 0.19
C GLY A 91 6.62 2.99 0.46
N LEU A 92 5.63 3.33 1.27
CA LEU A 92 5.17 4.68 1.54
C LEU A 92 5.20 4.97 3.05
N HIS A 93 6.27 5.62 3.52
CA HIS A 93 6.31 6.18 4.87
C HIS A 93 5.77 7.62 4.82
N SER A 94 4.58 7.89 5.37
CA SER A 94 3.96 9.22 5.41
C SER A 94 3.98 9.92 4.04
N GLY A 95 3.52 9.23 2.98
CA GLY A 95 3.65 9.67 1.58
C GLY A 95 3.04 11.05 1.30
N ALA A 96 3.87 12.06 1.07
CA ALA A 96 3.40 13.45 0.92
C ALA A 96 3.04 13.78 -0.52
N PHE A 97 1.80 13.47 -0.94
CA PHE A 97 1.36 13.59 -2.35
C PHE A 97 0.94 15.00 -2.77
N TRP A 98 0.88 15.96 -1.83
CA TRP A 98 0.35 17.31 -2.05
C TRP A 98 1.16 18.25 -2.98
N PRO A 99 2.49 18.12 -3.21
CA PRO A 99 3.18 19.04 -4.11
C PRO A 99 2.70 18.95 -5.56
N ASN A 100 2.23 17.76 -5.98
CA ASN A 100 1.71 17.47 -7.31
C ASN A 100 0.65 16.38 -7.25
N SER A 101 -0.34 16.58 -6.37
CA SER A 101 -1.38 15.58 -6.12
C SER A 101 -2.08 15.14 -7.41
N TYR A 102 -2.21 16.01 -8.41
CA TYR A 102 -2.76 15.64 -9.70
C TYR A 102 -1.98 14.52 -10.42
N GLU A 103 -0.64 14.60 -10.50
CA GLU A 103 0.15 13.55 -11.17
C GLU A 103 0.16 12.28 -10.32
N THR A 104 0.45 12.41 -9.03
CA THR A 104 0.57 11.22 -8.16
C THR A 104 -0.77 10.53 -7.98
N ASN A 105 -1.85 11.26 -7.71
CA ASN A 105 -3.18 10.66 -7.64
C ASN A 105 -3.61 10.14 -9.01
N GLY A 106 -3.30 10.84 -10.10
CA GLY A 106 -3.65 10.38 -11.45
C GLY A 106 -3.01 9.02 -11.80
N VAL A 107 -1.80 8.77 -11.30
CA VAL A 107 -1.07 7.52 -11.54
C VAL A 107 -1.40 6.43 -10.51
N VAL A 108 -1.56 6.81 -9.24
CA VAL A 108 -1.74 5.88 -8.11
C VAL A 108 -3.21 5.53 -7.87
N LEU A 109 -4.12 6.49 -8.04
CA LEU A 109 -5.55 6.38 -7.71
C LEU A 109 -6.43 6.32 -8.97
N ASP A 110 -6.15 7.09 -10.01
CA ASP A 110 -7.02 7.14 -11.20
C ASP A 110 -6.55 6.22 -12.35
N GLY A 111 -5.39 5.59 -12.19
CA GLY A 111 -4.77 4.73 -13.20
C GLY A 111 -5.31 3.31 -13.23
N PRO A 112 -5.08 2.54 -14.31
CA PRO A 112 -5.39 1.11 -14.32
C PRO A 112 -4.55 0.37 -13.27
N ALA A 113 -5.16 -0.61 -12.59
CA ALA A 113 -4.48 -1.46 -11.62
C ALA A 113 -3.18 -2.04 -12.21
N LYS A 114 -2.12 -2.05 -11.38
CA LYS A 114 -0.78 -2.54 -11.72
C LYS A 114 -0.44 -3.76 -10.88
N GLU A 115 0.44 -4.63 -11.38
CA GLU A 115 1.01 -5.73 -10.61
C GLU A 115 2.05 -5.21 -9.60
N ILE A 116 1.57 -4.51 -8.58
CA ILE A 116 2.38 -3.91 -7.52
C ILE A 116 1.83 -4.36 -6.17
N ARG A 117 2.72 -4.63 -5.21
CA ARG A 117 2.37 -4.75 -3.78
C ARG A 117 2.76 -3.46 -3.07
N VAL A 118 1.86 -2.92 -2.26
CA VAL A 118 2.06 -1.63 -1.60
C VAL A 118 2.15 -1.83 -0.09
N ALA A 119 3.11 -1.16 0.55
CA ALA A 119 3.18 -1.08 2.00
C ALA A 119 3.22 0.39 2.43
N SER A 120 2.26 0.83 3.25
CA SER A 120 2.01 2.24 3.53
C SER A 120 1.74 2.49 5.00
N VAL A 121 2.57 3.27 5.67
CA VAL A 121 2.39 3.59 7.09
C VAL A 121 2.54 5.08 7.34
N TRP A 122 1.77 5.63 8.27
CA TRP A 122 1.76 7.06 8.60
C TRP A 122 1.41 7.32 10.07
N GLY A 123 1.62 8.55 10.52
CA GLY A 123 1.30 8.99 11.88
C GLY A 123 -0.04 9.70 11.97
N SER A 124 -0.83 9.42 13.01
CA SER A 124 -2.09 10.10 13.31
C SER A 124 -1.93 11.57 13.72
N TYR A 125 -0.72 12.00 14.12
CA TYR A 125 -0.42 13.39 14.47
C TYR A 125 0.08 14.22 13.28
N GLU A 126 -0.02 13.71 12.05
CA GLU A 126 0.46 14.37 10.83
C GLU A 126 -0.56 15.36 10.21
N GLY A 127 -1.64 15.67 10.94
CA GLY A 127 -2.66 16.64 10.51
C GLY A 127 -3.38 16.17 9.24
N SER A 128 -3.42 17.02 8.20
CA SER A 128 -4.09 16.68 6.94
C SER A 128 -3.44 15.52 6.19
N LEU A 129 -2.16 15.22 6.45
CA LEU A 129 -1.46 14.11 5.80
C LEU A 129 -2.00 12.75 6.26
N SER A 130 -2.35 12.60 7.54
CA SER A 130 -3.01 11.37 8.05
C SER A 130 -4.28 11.07 7.26
N GLY A 131 -5.19 12.05 7.15
CA GLY A 131 -6.41 11.89 6.37
C GLY A 131 -6.16 11.58 4.89
N ASN A 132 -5.12 12.17 4.29
CA ASN A 132 -4.74 11.87 2.91
C ASN A 132 -4.20 10.45 2.74
N MET A 133 -3.36 9.97 3.66
CA MET A 133 -2.81 8.61 3.62
C MET A 133 -3.88 7.56 3.87
N THR A 134 -4.83 7.81 4.77
CA THR A 134 -6.01 6.95 4.96
C THR A 134 -6.79 6.84 3.65
N MET A 135 -7.09 7.96 2.99
CA MET A 135 -7.80 7.96 1.70
C MET A 135 -7.05 7.21 0.60
N VAL A 136 -5.72 7.39 0.50
CA VAL A 136 -4.89 6.67 -0.47
C VAL A 136 -4.91 5.17 -0.18
N GLY A 137 -4.75 4.76 1.08
CA GLY A 137 -4.80 3.35 1.47
C GLY A 137 -6.16 2.71 1.17
N ASP A 138 -7.25 3.42 1.46
CA ASP A 138 -8.60 2.97 1.14
C ASP A 138 -8.79 2.75 -0.36
N GLU A 139 -8.34 3.69 -1.17
CA GLU A 139 -8.49 3.62 -2.63
C GLU A 139 -7.66 2.48 -3.23
N LEU A 140 -6.42 2.29 -2.78
CA LEU A 140 -5.60 1.15 -3.19
C LEU A 140 -6.24 -0.19 -2.81
N LEU A 141 -6.86 -0.27 -1.63
CA LEU A 141 -7.57 -1.48 -1.21
C LEU A 141 -8.84 -1.71 -2.04
N LEU A 142 -9.59 -0.65 -2.37
CA LEU A 142 -10.76 -0.73 -3.26
C LEU A 142 -10.40 -1.19 -4.67
N GLN A 143 -9.20 -0.83 -5.15
CA GLN A 143 -8.66 -1.27 -6.44
C GLN A 143 -8.10 -2.70 -6.41
N GLY A 144 -8.06 -3.34 -5.24
CA GLY A 144 -7.63 -4.73 -5.08
C GLY A 144 -6.12 -4.93 -5.05
N TYR A 145 -5.34 -3.91 -4.71
CA TYR A 145 -3.90 -4.07 -4.47
C TYR A 145 -3.64 -4.97 -3.26
N ASP A 146 -2.57 -5.76 -3.33
CA ASP A 146 -2.01 -6.40 -2.13
C ASP A 146 -1.34 -5.31 -1.27
N LEU A 147 -2.03 -4.92 -0.20
CA LEU A 147 -1.73 -3.76 0.61
C LEU A 147 -1.45 -4.14 2.06
N TYR A 148 -0.30 -3.73 2.56
CA TYR A 148 -0.09 -3.53 3.99
C TYR A 148 -0.27 -2.06 4.31
N SER A 149 -1.18 -1.69 5.21
CA SER A 149 -1.31 -0.31 5.65
C SER A 149 -1.61 -0.18 7.13
N ASN A 150 -1.03 0.83 7.78
CA ASN A 150 -1.29 1.09 9.19
C ASN A 150 -1.05 2.54 9.61
N GLU A 151 -1.81 3.00 10.62
CA GLU A 151 -1.66 4.30 11.25
C GLU A 151 -1.11 4.16 12.68
N TYR A 152 -0.14 4.99 13.04
CA TYR A 152 0.52 4.97 14.35
C TYR A 152 0.24 6.24 15.16
N PRO A 153 0.22 6.19 16.50
CA PRO A 153 0.13 7.37 17.37
C PRO A 153 1.46 8.14 17.43
N GLU A 154 1.95 8.54 16.26
CA GLU A 154 3.22 9.22 16.05
C GLU A 154 3.04 10.44 15.14
N GLY A 155 4.05 11.32 15.13
CA GLY A 155 4.12 12.44 14.20
C GLY A 155 5.01 12.17 12.99
N HIS A 156 5.12 13.17 12.12
CA HIS A 156 5.92 13.15 10.89
C HIS A 156 7.42 13.10 11.18
N SER A 157 7.93 11.92 11.56
CA SER A 157 9.21 11.80 12.26
C SER A 157 10.02 10.58 11.85
N TRP A 158 11.33 10.69 12.03
CA TRP A 158 12.25 9.56 11.91
C TRP A 158 12.00 8.47 12.96
N GLY A 159 11.32 8.78 14.07
CA GLY A 159 10.91 7.81 15.07
C GLY A 159 9.97 6.79 14.45
N LEU A 160 8.87 7.28 13.87
CA LEU A 160 7.92 6.47 13.10
C LEU A 160 8.62 5.68 12.00
N TRP A 161 9.26 6.36 11.05
CA TRP A 161 9.78 5.69 9.84
C TRP A 161 10.87 4.65 10.12
N ARG A 162 11.62 4.81 11.20
CA ARG A 162 12.60 3.80 11.62
C ARG A 162 11.94 2.64 12.35
N ALA A 163 10.92 2.91 13.15
CA ALA A 163 10.23 1.92 13.97
C ALA A 163 9.34 0.97 13.15
N THR A 164 8.94 1.37 11.94
CA THR A 164 8.05 0.61 11.06
C THR A 164 8.73 0.15 9.76
N LEU A 165 10.03 0.41 9.59
CA LEU A 165 10.75 -0.01 8.39
C LEU A 165 10.78 -1.54 8.26
N ASP A 166 10.90 -2.24 9.38
CA ASP A 166 10.82 -3.69 9.48
C ASP A 166 9.49 -4.23 8.96
N GLU A 167 8.36 -3.62 9.28
CA GLU A 167 7.04 -4.06 8.82
C GLU A 167 6.93 -4.03 7.28
N LEU A 168 7.38 -2.94 6.65
CA LEU A 168 7.41 -2.84 5.18
C LEU A 168 8.32 -3.91 4.59
N LEU A 169 9.51 -4.13 5.17
CA LEU A 169 10.47 -5.10 4.69
C LEU A 169 9.99 -6.54 4.85
N ILE A 170 9.34 -6.87 5.96
CA ILE A 170 8.73 -8.19 6.21
C ILE A 170 7.61 -8.46 5.22
N PHE A 171 6.76 -7.46 4.95
CA PHE A 171 5.71 -7.59 3.95
C PHE A 171 6.28 -7.84 2.54
N PHE A 172 7.33 -7.10 2.16
CA PHE A 172 7.96 -7.21 0.84
C PHE A 172 8.79 -8.48 0.66
N PHE A 173 9.58 -8.85 1.67
CA PHE A 173 10.60 -9.87 1.58
C PHE A 173 10.47 -10.97 2.65
N PRO A 174 9.30 -11.62 2.79
CA PRO A 174 9.12 -12.66 3.80
C PRO A 174 10.15 -13.81 3.62
N PRO A 175 10.41 -14.61 4.66
CA PRO A 175 11.36 -15.71 4.56
C PRO A 175 10.86 -16.77 3.56
N GLY A 176 11.80 -17.28 2.75
CA GLY A 176 11.50 -18.37 1.82
C GLY A 176 10.67 -17.98 0.60
N LEU A 177 10.84 -16.75 0.08
CA LEU A 177 10.20 -16.24 -1.13
C LEU A 177 10.25 -17.23 -2.33
N THR A 178 9.23 -18.08 -2.45
CA THR A 178 8.79 -18.72 -3.69
C THR A 178 8.09 -17.69 -4.59
N PRO A 179 8.01 -17.92 -5.93
CA PRO A 179 7.36 -16.97 -6.84
C PRO A 179 5.99 -16.57 -6.32
N ALA A 180 5.68 -15.27 -6.35
CA ALA A 180 4.38 -14.78 -5.94
C ALA A 180 3.30 -15.51 -6.75
N PRO A 181 2.19 -15.96 -6.11
CA PRO A 181 1.03 -16.37 -6.87
C PRO A 181 0.62 -15.21 -7.79
N GLU A 182 0.26 -15.54 -9.02
CA GLU A 182 -0.27 -14.60 -10.02
C GLU A 182 -1.34 -13.73 -9.34
N VAL A 183 -1.02 -12.44 -9.13
CA VAL A 183 -1.97 -11.50 -8.57
C VAL A 183 -2.99 -11.26 -9.67
N VAL A 184 -4.19 -11.80 -9.49
CA VAL A 184 -5.34 -11.46 -10.32
C VAL A 184 -6.14 -10.41 -9.53
N PRO A 185 -5.94 -9.09 -9.75
CA PRO A 185 -6.80 -8.10 -9.15
C PRO A 185 -8.06 -8.01 -10.01
N THR A 186 -9.18 -8.47 -9.48
CA THR A 186 -10.48 -7.92 -9.86
C THR A 186 -11.28 -7.79 -8.58
N ALA A 187 -10.88 -6.81 -7.78
CA ALA A 187 -11.81 -6.25 -6.81
C ALA A 187 -12.69 -5.25 -7.52
N SER A 188 -14.01 -5.42 -7.41
CA SER A 188 -14.97 -4.40 -7.85
C SER A 188 -15.32 -3.51 -6.67
N SER A 189 -15.51 -2.21 -6.87
CA SER A 189 -15.90 -1.31 -5.78
C SER A 189 -17.35 -1.58 -5.34
N LEU A 190 -17.57 -1.72 -4.03
CA LEU A 190 -18.88 -1.93 -3.42
C LEU A 190 -19.33 -0.65 -2.69
N VAL A 191 -20.48 -0.10 -3.06
CA VAL A 191 -21.04 1.07 -2.36
C VAL A 191 -21.91 0.59 -1.20
N LEU A 192 -21.71 1.21 -0.04
CA LEU A 192 -22.34 0.84 1.21
C LEU A 192 -23.15 2.01 1.78
N PHE A 193 -24.41 1.75 2.13
CA PHE A 193 -25.32 2.77 2.66
C PHE A 193 -26.15 2.26 3.85
N PRO A 194 -26.35 3.03 4.93
CA PRO A 194 -25.76 4.33 5.18
C PRO A 194 -24.27 4.23 5.52
N ASN A 195 -23.48 5.23 5.12
CA ASN A 195 -22.12 5.45 5.58
C ASN A 195 -22.03 6.93 6.07
N PRO A 196 -21.82 7.20 7.37
CA PRO A 196 -21.49 6.23 8.44
C PRO A 196 -22.65 5.31 8.82
N ALA A 197 -22.35 4.03 9.08
CA ALA A 197 -23.31 3.03 9.53
C ALA A 197 -23.39 2.95 11.07
N ARG A 198 -24.50 2.43 11.61
CA ARG A 198 -24.64 2.16 13.06
C ARG A 198 -24.97 0.71 13.34
N GLU A 199 -26.12 0.27 12.86
CA GLU A 199 -26.65 -1.07 13.15
C GLU A 199 -26.67 -1.94 11.89
N ARG A 200 -26.78 -1.34 10.71
CA ARG A 200 -26.88 -2.04 9.44
C ARG A 200 -26.24 -1.25 8.33
N VAL A 201 -25.88 -1.96 7.26
CA VAL A 201 -25.44 -1.41 5.99
C VAL A 201 -26.08 -2.18 4.84
N THR A 202 -26.32 -1.49 3.73
CA THR A 202 -26.91 -2.02 2.50
C THR A 202 -25.88 -1.90 1.39
N LEU A 203 -25.62 -3.02 0.73
CA LEU A 203 -24.80 -3.13 -0.47
C LEU A 203 -25.58 -2.57 -1.67
N ASP A 204 -24.90 -1.90 -2.59
CA ASP A 204 -25.46 -1.46 -3.88
C ASP A 204 -25.74 -2.61 -4.88
N ARG A 205 -25.76 -3.86 -4.39
CA ARG A 205 -26.05 -5.08 -5.14
C ARG A 205 -27.38 -5.66 -4.66
N THR A 206 -28.42 -5.57 -5.48
CA THR A 206 -29.78 -6.01 -5.11
C THR A 206 -29.95 -7.52 -4.93
N SER A 207 -29.02 -8.31 -5.48
CA SER A 207 -28.97 -9.77 -5.31
C SER A 207 -27.53 -10.19 -5.02
N PHE A 208 -27.22 -10.41 -3.74
CA PHE A 208 -25.94 -10.96 -3.30
C PHE A 208 -26.18 -12.24 -2.49
N GLN A 209 -25.38 -13.27 -2.75
CA GLN A 209 -25.30 -14.46 -1.92
C GLN A 209 -23.84 -14.88 -1.82
N GLY A 210 -23.28 -14.89 -0.61
CA GLY A 210 -21.92 -15.32 -0.38
C GLY A 210 -21.35 -14.86 0.95
N GLU A 211 -20.11 -15.28 1.20
CA GLU A 211 -19.38 -14.90 2.40
C GLU A 211 -18.97 -13.42 2.35
N VAL A 212 -19.20 -12.74 3.45
CA VAL A 212 -18.72 -11.38 3.71
C VAL A 212 -17.86 -11.36 4.96
N VAL A 213 -16.80 -10.57 4.92
CA VAL A 213 -15.85 -10.38 6.01
C VAL A 213 -15.73 -8.89 6.30
N LEU A 214 -16.00 -8.50 7.53
CA LEU A 214 -15.82 -7.15 8.03
C LEU A 214 -14.47 -7.07 8.75
N LEU A 215 -13.61 -6.18 8.30
CA LEU A 215 -12.30 -5.90 8.88
C LEU A 215 -12.30 -4.51 9.53
N ASN A 216 -11.58 -4.36 10.64
CA ASN A 216 -11.27 -3.03 11.21
C ASN A 216 -10.04 -2.39 10.54
N ALA A 217 -9.66 -1.20 11.02
CA ALA A 217 -8.53 -0.42 10.49
C ALA A 217 -7.16 -1.08 10.57
N PHE A 218 -7.06 -2.16 11.34
CA PHE A 218 -5.84 -2.94 11.50
C PHE A 218 -5.91 -4.25 10.71
N GLY A 219 -6.88 -4.40 9.81
CA GLY A 219 -7.11 -5.63 9.04
C GLY A 219 -7.62 -6.81 9.89
N GLN A 220 -8.02 -6.57 11.15
CA GLN A 220 -8.52 -7.62 12.02
C GLN A 220 -9.98 -7.91 11.71
N GLU A 221 -10.32 -9.19 11.59
CA GLU A 221 -11.69 -9.65 11.40
C GLU A 221 -12.54 -9.33 12.63
N VAL A 222 -13.62 -8.58 12.40
CA VAL A 222 -14.62 -8.25 13.42
C VAL A 222 -15.96 -8.96 13.17
N LEU A 223 -16.23 -9.38 11.93
CA LEU A 223 -17.37 -10.20 11.56
C LEU A 223 -17.02 -11.05 10.33
N ARG A 224 -17.47 -12.30 10.32
CA ARG A 224 -17.55 -13.15 9.13
C ARG A 224 -18.91 -13.81 9.11
N THR A 225 -19.64 -13.67 8.01
CA THR A 225 -20.97 -14.25 7.86
C THR A 225 -21.28 -14.54 6.40
N GLU A 226 -22.18 -15.50 6.18
CA GLU A 226 -22.87 -15.64 4.90
C GLU A 226 -23.99 -14.60 4.84
N LEU A 227 -24.09 -13.91 3.70
CA LEU A 227 -25.12 -12.91 3.45
C LEU A 227 -26.08 -13.42 2.38
N GLN A 228 -27.38 -13.25 2.61
CA GLN A 228 -28.44 -13.51 1.62
C GLN A 228 -29.23 -12.24 1.41
N GLY A 229 -28.95 -11.54 0.30
CA GLY A 229 -29.51 -10.23 -0.02
C GLY A 229 -28.53 -9.07 0.27
N PRO A 230 -29.00 -7.83 0.09
CA PRO A 230 -28.14 -6.63 0.16
C PRO A 230 -27.88 -6.11 1.59
N GLU A 231 -28.59 -6.59 2.61
CA GLU A 231 -28.52 -6.01 3.95
C GLU A 231 -27.62 -6.83 4.89
N LEU A 232 -26.62 -6.16 5.46
CA LEU A 232 -25.74 -6.70 6.49
C LEU A 232 -25.99 -5.99 7.82
N GLU A 233 -26.32 -6.76 8.86
CA GLU A 233 -26.38 -6.30 10.25
C GLU A 233 -24.97 -6.21 10.83
N LEU A 234 -24.63 -5.07 11.44
CA LEU A 234 -23.34 -4.82 12.07
C LEU A 234 -23.36 -5.26 13.53
N PRO A 235 -22.22 -5.72 14.09
CA PRO A 235 -22.15 -6.06 15.50
C PRO A 235 -22.56 -4.88 16.41
N PRO A 236 -23.39 -5.11 17.44
CA PRO A 236 -24.04 -4.05 18.23
C PRO A 236 -23.10 -3.22 19.12
N ARG A 237 -21.81 -3.53 19.13
CA ARG A 237 -20.76 -2.82 19.88
C ARG A 237 -19.53 -2.54 19.02
N LEU A 238 -19.71 -2.34 17.72
CA LEU A 238 -18.63 -1.84 16.88
C LEU A 238 -18.10 -0.53 17.47
N ALA A 239 -16.79 -0.47 17.73
CA ALA A 239 -16.15 0.77 18.11
C ALA A 239 -16.29 1.78 16.96
N PRO A 240 -16.50 3.07 17.22
CA PRO A 240 -16.42 4.09 16.18
C PRO A 240 -15.05 4.00 15.49
N GLY A 241 -15.04 3.90 14.17
CA GLY A 241 -13.81 3.69 13.41
C GLY A 241 -14.11 3.35 11.96
N LEU A 242 -13.04 3.14 11.21
CA LEU A 242 -13.08 2.73 9.81
C LEU A 242 -13.15 1.21 9.72
N TYR A 243 -13.98 0.71 8.79
CA TYR A 243 -14.12 -0.71 8.53
C TYR A 243 -14.21 -0.98 7.02
N TRP A 244 -13.86 -2.21 6.63
CA TRP A 244 -13.87 -2.68 5.24
C TRP A 244 -14.71 -3.94 5.18
N LEU A 245 -15.67 -3.96 4.26
CA LEU A 245 -16.43 -5.15 3.93
C LEU A 245 -15.82 -5.80 2.69
N LEU A 246 -15.29 -7.01 2.85
CA LEU A 246 -14.82 -7.85 1.76
C LEU A 246 -15.90 -8.86 1.40
N ILE A 247 -16.23 -9.00 0.12
CA ILE A 247 -17.14 -10.04 -0.38
C ILE A 247 -16.42 -10.89 -1.43
N ALA A 248 -16.57 -12.22 -1.36
CA ALA A 248 -16.05 -13.12 -2.38
C ALA A 248 -17.13 -13.37 -3.45
N GLU A 249 -16.84 -13.03 -4.70
CA GLU A 249 -17.71 -13.33 -5.84
C GLU A 249 -17.25 -14.61 -6.57
N GLU A 250 -18.19 -15.34 -7.18
CA GLU A 250 -17.89 -16.57 -7.92
C GLU A 250 -16.83 -16.28 -9.00
N GLY A 251 -15.65 -16.92 -8.89
CA GLY A 251 -14.56 -16.76 -9.85
C GLY A 251 -13.29 -16.05 -9.34
N ARG A 252 -13.11 -15.90 -8.02
CA ARG A 252 -11.95 -15.26 -7.33
C ARG A 252 -11.97 -13.72 -7.30
N GLN A 253 -13.04 -13.08 -7.75
CA GLN A 253 -13.20 -11.63 -7.63
C GLN A 253 -13.59 -11.24 -6.20
N ARG A 254 -13.06 -10.11 -5.70
CA ARG A 254 -13.28 -9.66 -4.30
C ARG A 254 -13.80 -8.24 -4.26
N ALA A 255 -15.10 -8.01 -4.04
CA ALA A 255 -15.55 -6.62 -3.90
C ALA A 255 -15.20 -6.06 -2.51
N VAL A 256 -14.84 -4.78 -2.46
CA VAL A 256 -14.51 -4.08 -1.20
C VAL A 256 -15.39 -2.86 -1.05
N GLY A 257 -15.99 -2.69 0.13
CA GLY A 257 -16.77 -1.52 0.48
C GLY A 257 -16.33 -0.92 1.81
N ARG A 258 -16.35 0.42 1.88
CA ARG A 258 -15.97 1.19 3.07
C ARG A 258 -17.19 1.61 3.88
N LEU A 259 -17.13 1.47 5.20
CA LEU A 259 -18.18 1.87 6.15
C LEU A 259 -17.62 2.58 7.38
#